data_AF-A0A6B2LEY8-F1
#
_entry.id   AF-A0A6B2LEY8-F1
#
_cell.length_a   1.000
_cell.length_b   1.000
_cell.length_c   1.000
_cell.angle_alpha   90.00
_cell.angle_beta   90.00
_cell.angle_gamma   90.00
#
_symmetry.space_group_name_H-M   'P 1'
#
loop_
_entity.id
_entity.type
_entity.pdbx_description
1 polymer ?
#
loop_
_entity_poly.entity_id
_entity_poly.type
_entity_poly.pdbx_seq_one_letter_code
_entity_poly.pdbx_strand_id
1 'polypeptide(L)'
;MCPQFCELVWLMVAQSKGWKITKKQVQLVLESVQQLSELKWRDPVPNIKIEKFQNPLLKDHSPLIRPFLASIVLRLNHGGMKGDMEMLQKYIILWNERYSKNAEFWEKERETWFADLSKNTPQIEELISSGPVLSDEDQILEGIDFHCFPKLLDRCFNDLKDPVITKDDIKKCVWFHRSGINLKKAICDPNDPYSLKTLDSLETEISSRKETQQNWDKISVVWLKLCEKTYWTPIKIN
;
A
#
# COMPACT_ATOMS: atom_id res chain seq x y z
N MET A 1 2.35 1.63 6.93
CA MET A 1 2.95 0.27 6.88
C MET A 1 2.25 -0.61 7.91
N CYS A 2 2.19 -1.92 7.73
CA CYS A 2 1.53 -2.86 8.67
C CYS A 2 2.47 -3.34 9.79
N PRO A 3 1.95 -3.96 10.86
CA PRO A 3 2.76 -4.59 11.89
C PRO A 3 3.67 -5.69 11.32
N GLN A 4 3.15 -6.51 10.41
CA GLN A 4 3.83 -7.69 9.84
C GLN A 4 4.69 -7.36 8.60
N PHE A 5 5.09 -6.09 8.45
CA PHE A 5 5.79 -5.64 7.23
C PHE A 5 7.10 -6.41 7.02
N CYS A 6 7.84 -6.69 8.09
CA CYS A 6 9.10 -7.41 8.02
C CYS A 6 8.92 -8.82 7.45
N GLU A 7 7.89 -9.51 7.92
CA GLU A 7 7.52 -10.87 7.54
C GLU A 7 7.04 -10.92 6.10
N LEU A 8 6.21 -9.95 5.68
CA LEU A 8 5.75 -9.84 4.29
C LEU A 8 6.93 -9.63 3.33
N VAL A 9 7.90 -8.78 3.70
CA VAL A 9 9.10 -8.57 2.90
C VAL A 9 9.96 -9.85 2.85
N TRP A 10 10.09 -10.57 3.97
CA TRP A 10 10.78 -11.85 3.99
C TRP A 10 10.10 -12.88 3.08
N LEU A 11 8.77 -13.04 3.18
CA LEU A 11 8.00 -13.96 2.34
C LEU A 11 8.16 -13.63 0.86
N MET A 12 8.12 -12.34 0.51
CA MET A 12 8.35 -11.86 -0.85
C MET A 12 9.75 -12.27 -1.36
N VAL A 13 10.80 -12.07 -0.55
CA VAL A 13 12.17 -12.47 -0.93
C VAL A 13 12.29 -13.99 -1.04
N ALA A 14 11.77 -14.74 -0.07
CA ALA A 14 11.80 -16.20 -0.08
C ALA A 14 11.10 -16.75 -1.33
N GLN A 15 9.90 -16.28 -1.65
CA GLN A 15 9.12 -16.71 -2.80
C GLN A 15 9.84 -16.43 -4.13
N SER A 16 10.54 -15.30 -4.26
CA SER A 16 11.38 -15.01 -5.44
C SER A 16 12.56 -15.97 -5.64
N LYS A 17 12.92 -16.75 -4.61
CA LYS A 17 13.96 -17.79 -4.67
C LYS A 17 13.38 -19.20 -4.82
N GLY A 18 12.11 -19.31 -5.18
CA GLY A 18 11.43 -20.59 -5.39
C GLY A 18 10.90 -21.22 -4.11
N TRP A 19 10.93 -20.50 -2.99
CA TRP A 19 10.29 -20.96 -1.76
C TRP A 19 8.76 -20.96 -1.91
N LYS A 20 8.10 -22.02 -1.42
CA LYS A 20 6.65 -22.18 -1.54
C LYS A 20 5.95 -21.72 -0.26
N ILE A 21 5.04 -20.76 -0.41
CA ILE A 21 4.28 -20.15 0.70
C ILE A 21 3.29 -21.16 1.30
N THR A 22 3.06 -21.14 2.60
CA THR A 22 2.09 -22.02 3.27
C THR A 22 0.66 -21.50 3.16
N LYS A 23 -0.35 -22.38 3.35
CA LYS A 23 -1.74 -21.92 3.59
C LYS A 23 -1.82 -20.94 4.75
N LYS A 24 -1.14 -21.23 5.86
CA LYS A 24 -1.13 -20.35 7.04
C LYS A 24 -0.46 -18.99 6.75
N GLN A 25 0.50 -18.92 5.84
CA GLN A 25 1.18 -17.69 5.44
C GLN A 25 0.42 -16.91 4.37
N VAL A 26 -0.28 -17.60 3.45
CA VAL A 26 -1.28 -16.94 2.61
C VAL A 26 -2.33 -16.28 3.50
N GLN A 27 -2.80 -16.99 4.53
CA GLN A 27 -3.68 -16.42 5.55
C GLN A 27 -3.04 -15.20 6.24
N LEU A 28 -1.77 -15.28 6.68
CA LEU A 28 -1.05 -14.12 7.23
C LEU A 28 -1.03 -12.92 6.26
N VAL A 29 -0.81 -13.14 4.96
CA VAL A 29 -0.82 -12.07 3.94
C VAL A 29 -2.21 -11.45 3.85
N LEU A 30 -3.27 -12.27 3.78
CA LEU A 30 -4.65 -11.80 3.69
C LEU A 30 -5.08 -11.04 4.95
N GLU A 31 -4.74 -11.55 6.13
CA GLU A 31 -4.97 -10.88 7.41
C GLU A 31 -4.20 -9.56 7.49
N SER A 32 -2.97 -9.51 6.98
CA SER A 32 -2.19 -8.27 6.91
C SER A 32 -2.88 -7.24 6.00
N VAL A 33 -3.44 -7.67 4.86
CA VAL A 33 -4.23 -6.80 3.97
C VAL A 33 -5.49 -6.30 4.67
N GLN A 34 -6.21 -7.17 5.39
CA GLN A 34 -7.38 -6.79 6.18
C GLN A 34 -7.01 -5.76 7.25
N GLN A 35 -5.99 -6.05 8.07
CA GLN A 35 -5.48 -5.13 9.10
C GLN A 35 -5.06 -3.79 8.49
N LEU A 36 -4.38 -3.80 7.34
CA LEU A 36 -4.04 -2.59 6.61
C LEU A 36 -5.30 -1.82 6.21
N SER A 37 -6.38 -2.46 5.82
CA SER A 37 -7.63 -1.79 5.45
C SER A 37 -8.33 -1.13 6.65
N GLU A 38 -8.19 -1.73 7.85
CA GLU A 38 -8.83 -1.28 9.09
C GLU A 38 -8.01 -0.24 9.87
N LEU A 39 -6.75 -0.01 9.49
CA LEU A 39 -5.88 0.96 10.15
C LEU A 39 -6.48 2.37 10.12
N LYS A 40 -6.58 3.00 11.29
CA LYS A 40 -7.00 4.41 11.43
C LYS A 40 -5.93 5.39 11.00
N TRP A 41 -4.66 4.97 11.04
CA TRP A 41 -3.50 5.84 10.91
C TRP A 41 -2.76 5.59 9.59
N ARG A 42 -2.18 6.65 9.03
CA ARG A 42 -1.20 6.57 7.95
C ARG A 42 0.01 7.44 8.25
N ASP A 43 1.18 6.91 7.91
CA ASP A 43 2.40 7.70 7.74
C ASP A 43 2.35 8.30 6.33
N PRO A 44 2.27 9.64 6.17
CA PRO A 44 2.26 10.22 4.83
C PRO A 44 3.63 10.10 4.18
N VAL A 45 3.64 10.03 2.84
CA VAL A 45 4.89 10.08 2.08
C VAL A 45 5.53 11.45 2.31
N PRO A 46 6.76 11.52 2.86
CA PRO A 46 7.35 12.80 3.22
C PRO A 46 7.81 13.57 1.97
N ASN A 47 7.76 14.90 2.03
CA ASN A 47 8.22 15.78 0.97
C ASN A 47 9.75 15.98 1.04
N ILE A 48 10.49 14.87 0.99
CA ILE A 48 11.95 14.83 1.08
C ILE A 48 12.53 14.57 -0.31
N LYS A 49 13.60 15.29 -0.66
CA LYS A 49 14.35 15.06 -1.91
C LYS A 49 15.20 13.80 -1.80
N ILE A 50 15.17 12.96 -2.83
CA ILE A 50 15.89 11.67 -2.90
C ILE A 50 17.23 11.75 -3.63
N GLU A 51 17.61 12.93 -4.14
CA GLU A 51 18.77 13.15 -5.03
C GLU A 51 20.12 12.70 -4.44
N LYS A 52 20.20 12.52 -3.11
CA LYS A 52 21.38 12.04 -2.38
C LYS A 52 21.10 10.79 -1.54
N PHE A 53 20.10 10.00 -1.92
CA PHE A 53 19.77 8.78 -1.19
C PHE A 53 21.00 7.88 -1.07
N GLN A 54 21.36 7.57 0.18
CA GLN A 54 22.40 6.62 0.51
C GLN A 54 21.80 5.60 1.44
N ASN A 55 21.99 4.33 1.12
CA ASN A 55 21.49 3.24 1.94
C ASN A 55 22.17 3.31 3.32
N PRO A 56 21.43 3.59 4.40
CA PRO A 56 22.02 3.74 5.73
C PRO A 56 22.71 2.45 6.20
N LEU A 57 22.22 1.28 5.76
CA LEU A 57 22.78 -0.02 6.13
C LEU A 57 24.13 -0.34 5.46
N LEU A 58 24.53 0.42 4.45
CA LEU A 58 25.87 0.27 3.83
C LEU A 58 26.95 1.09 4.53
N LYS A 59 26.56 2.06 5.37
CA LYS A 59 27.49 3.00 6.01
C LYS A 59 27.71 2.72 7.48
N ASP A 60 26.68 2.21 8.16
CA ASP A 60 26.73 1.96 9.58
C ASP A 60 26.49 0.47 9.84
N HIS A 61 27.53 -0.23 10.28
CA HIS A 61 27.45 -1.61 10.76
C HIS A 61 26.96 -1.69 12.21
N SER A 62 26.41 -0.59 12.75
CA SER A 62 25.83 -0.56 14.08
C SER A 62 24.91 -1.78 14.30
N PRO A 63 25.11 -2.54 15.39
CA PRO A 63 24.35 -3.77 15.67
C PRO A 63 22.86 -3.51 15.95
N LEU A 64 22.42 -2.26 16.00
CA LEU A 64 21.03 -1.84 16.20
C LEU A 64 20.31 -1.54 14.87
N ILE A 65 20.59 -2.32 13.82
CA ILE A 65 19.74 -2.29 12.63
C ILE A 65 18.33 -2.73 13.06
N ARG A 66 17.40 -1.78 13.07
CA ARG A 66 16.00 -2.05 13.42
C ARG A 66 15.37 -2.90 12.31
N PRO A 67 14.73 -4.05 12.64
CA PRO A 67 14.16 -4.97 11.64
C PRO A 67 13.24 -4.28 10.64
N PHE A 68 12.49 -3.27 11.10
CA PHE A 68 11.60 -2.48 10.25
C PHE A 68 12.34 -1.71 9.15
N LEU A 69 13.36 -0.91 9.51
CA LEU A 69 14.17 -0.17 8.53
C LEU A 69 14.90 -1.13 7.58
N ALA A 70 15.44 -2.23 8.12
CA ALA A 70 16.05 -3.29 7.33
C ALA A 70 15.12 -3.83 6.26
N SER A 71 13.86 -4.07 6.63
CA SER A 71 12.83 -4.58 5.73
C SER A 71 12.44 -3.58 4.65
N ILE A 72 12.40 -2.27 4.94
CA ILE A 72 12.13 -1.25 3.90
C ILE A 72 13.29 -1.22 2.89
N VAL A 73 14.54 -1.27 3.37
CA VAL A 73 15.73 -1.33 2.51
C VAL A 73 15.76 -2.61 1.69
N LEU A 74 15.43 -3.75 2.28
CA LEU A 74 15.33 -5.03 1.57
C LEU A 74 14.25 -5.00 0.49
N ARG A 75 13.08 -4.42 0.80
CA ARG A 75 12.00 -4.22 -0.18
C ARG A 75 12.45 -3.33 -1.33
N LEU A 76 13.16 -2.24 -1.04
CA LEU A 76 13.74 -1.36 -2.05
C LEU A 76 14.71 -2.14 -2.95
N ASN A 77 15.65 -2.89 -2.37
CA ASN A 77 16.64 -3.66 -3.14
C ASN A 77 16.03 -4.77 -3.99
N HIS A 78 14.86 -5.28 -3.60
CA HIS A 78 14.10 -6.26 -4.39
C HIS A 78 13.55 -5.66 -5.70
N GLY A 79 13.33 -4.34 -5.77
CA GLY A 79 12.82 -3.64 -6.96
C GLY A 79 11.30 -3.44 -6.96
N GLY A 80 10.80 -2.75 -7.99
CA GLY A 80 9.38 -2.39 -8.13
C GLY A 80 9.18 -1.28 -9.15
N MET A 81 7.97 -0.71 -9.21
CA MET A 81 7.70 0.43 -10.07
C MET A 81 8.45 1.67 -9.57
N LYS A 82 8.80 2.58 -10.48
CA LYS A 82 9.54 3.82 -10.16
C LYS A 82 8.93 4.57 -8.97
N GLY A 83 7.60 4.74 -8.95
CA GLY A 83 6.90 5.43 -7.87
C GLY A 83 7.03 4.73 -6.52
N ASP A 84 6.93 3.40 -6.49
CA ASP A 84 7.11 2.61 -5.26
C ASP A 84 8.54 2.75 -4.73
N MET A 85 9.52 2.70 -5.62
CA MET A 85 10.94 2.80 -5.29
C MET A 85 11.28 4.18 -4.72
N GLU A 86 10.76 5.26 -5.34
CA GLU A 86 10.93 6.63 -4.83
C GLU A 86 10.26 6.80 -3.45
N MET A 87 9.06 6.24 -3.28
CA MET A 87 8.36 6.24 -1.99
C MET A 87 9.17 5.51 -0.90
N LEU A 88 9.70 4.32 -1.21
CA LEU A 88 10.51 3.54 -0.26
C LEU A 88 11.81 4.27 0.12
N GLN A 89 12.50 4.90 -0.84
CA GLN A 89 13.68 5.73 -0.55
C GLN A 89 13.37 6.86 0.44
N LYS A 90 12.24 7.56 0.23
CA LYS A 90 11.77 8.60 1.15
C LYS A 90 11.50 8.06 2.55
N TYR A 91 10.84 6.89 2.66
CA TYR A 91 10.61 6.25 3.96
C TYR A 91 11.90 5.80 4.63
N ILE A 92 12.90 5.32 3.89
CA ILE A 92 14.19 4.94 4.45
C ILE A 92 14.89 6.17 5.05
N ILE A 93 14.91 7.30 4.34
CA ILE A 93 15.48 8.55 4.87
C ILE A 93 14.74 8.96 6.14
N LEU A 94 13.41 9.02 6.09
CA LEU A 94 12.57 9.42 7.21
C LEU A 94 12.77 8.53 8.43
N TRP A 95 12.66 7.21 8.28
CA TRP A 95 12.73 6.28 9.40
C TRP A 95 14.14 6.16 9.97
N ASN A 96 15.17 6.27 9.12
CA ASN A 96 16.55 6.37 9.59
C ASN A 96 16.73 7.59 10.49
N GLU A 97 16.27 8.77 10.05
CA GLU A 97 16.37 10.00 10.86
C GLU A 97 15.51 9.97 12.13
N ARG A 98 14.29 9.41 12.07
CA ARG A 98 13.43 9.20 13.25
C ARG A 98 14.17 8.35 14.30
N TYR A 99 14.75 7.22 13.88
CA TYR A 99 15.51 6.36 14.78
C TYR A 99 16.80 7.00 15.29
N SER A 100 17.53 7.75 14.46
CA SER A 100 18.73 8.48 14.91
C SER A 100 18.40 9.56 15.95
N LYS A 101 17.21 10.16 15.90
CA LYS A 101 16.77 11.18 16.87
C LYS A 101 16.29 10.57 18.18
N ASN A 102 15.38 9.59 18.13
CA ASN A 102 14.83 8.95 19.32
C ASN A 102 14.16 7.60 18.99
N ALA A 103 14.95 6.54 18.89
CA ALA A 103 14.41 5.25 18.45
C ALA A 103 13.33 4.67 19.36
N GLU A 104 13.50 4.77 20.68
CA GLU A 104 12.55 4.22 21.65
C GLU A 104 11.17 4.88 21.55
N PHE A 105 11.15 6.21 21.42
CA PHE A 105 9.92 6.95 21.18
C PHE A 105 9.19 6.46 19.93
N TRP A 106 9.89 6.37 18.79
CA TRP A 106 9.25 5.99 17.53
C TRP A 106 8.79 4.54 17.48
N GLU A 107 9.45 3.61 18.17
CA GLU A 107 8.95 2.24 18.32
C GLU A 107 7.67 2.20 19.15
N LYS A 108 7.64 2.92 20.29
CA LYS A 108 6.45 3.01 21.13
C LYS A 108 5.26 3.63 20.39
N GLU A 109 5.51 4.64 19.56
CA GLU A 109 4.47 5.25 18.73
C GLU A 109 3.95 4.28 17.66
N ARG A 110 4.84 3.51 17.01
CA ARG A 110 4.42 2.44 16.09
C ARG A 110 3.51 1.44 16.78
N GLU A 111 3.90 0.94 17.95
CA GLU A 111 3.07 0.03 18.75
C GLU A 111 1.68 0.63 19.03
N THR A 112 1.63 1.91 19.38
CA THR A 112 0.38 2.63 19.63
C THR A 112 -0.52 2.71 18.39
N TRP A 113 0.05 2.97 17.20
CA TRP A 113 -0.74 3.02 15.96
C TRP A 113 -1.33 1.66 15.56
N PHE A 114 -0.73 0.57 16.05
CA PHE A 114 -1.18 -0.79 15.77
C PHE A 114 -1.94 -1.43 16.94
N ALA A 115 -2.06 -0.76 18.09
CA ALA A 115 -2.66 -1.32 19.30
C ALA A 115 -4.14 -1.72 19.13
N ASP A 116 -4.85 -1.05 18.22
CA ASP A 116 -6.26 -1.32 17.91
C ASP A 116 -6.46 -2.47 16.91
N LEU A 117 -5.40 -2.95 16.25
CA LEU A 117 -5.50 -4.10 15.37
C LEU A 117 -5.74 -5.36 16.20
N SER A 118 -6.62 -6.24 15.72
CA SER A 118 -7.04 -7.42 16.48
C SER A 118 -5.82 -8.21 16.98
N LYS A 119 -5.83 -8.62 18.26
CA LYS A 119 -4.77 -9.41 18.91
C LYS A 119 -4.56 -10.80 18.31
N ASN A 120 -5.33 -11.19 17.30
CA ASN A 120 -5.15 -12.42 16.54
C ASN A 120 -3.95 -12.30 15.58
N THR A 121 -2.83 -11.74 16.05
CA THR A 121 -1.57 -11.81 15.32
C THR A 121 -1.19 -13.28 15.27
N PRO A 122 -1.07 -13.88 14.08
CA PRO A 122 -0.65 -15.26 13.98
C PRO A 122 0.70 -15.46 14.67
N GLN A 123 0.94 -16.60 15.33
CA GLN A 123 2.24 -16.88 15.91
C GLN A 123 3.27 -17.10 14.79
N ILE A 124 4.00 -16.05 14.46
CA ILE A 124 4.89 -15.94 13.29
C ILE A 124 5.99 -17.02 13.33
N GLU A 125 6.52 -17.35 14.51
CA GLU A 125 7.55 -18.38 14.66
C GLU A 125 7.05 -19.77 14.22
N GLU A 126 5.77 -20.08 14.45
CA GLU A 126 5.14 -21.33 14.01
C GLU A 126 4.87 -21.33 12.49
N LEU A 127 4.58 -20.17 11.92
CA LEU A 127 4.31 -19.97 10.49
C LEU A 127 5.54 -20.09 9.61
N ILE A 128 6.72 -19.73 10.12
CA ILE A 128 7.99 -19.75 9.38
C ILE A 128 8.71 -21.10 9.54
N SER A 129 8.51 -21.79 10.67
CA SER A 129 9.21 -23.05 10.99
C SER A 129 8.64 -24.30 10.30
N SER A 130 7.43 -24.22 9.74
CA SER A 130 6.78 -25.36 9.05
C SER A 130 6.60 -25.07 7.55
N GLY A 131 7.56 -25.50 6.74
CA GLY A 131 7.47 -25.42 5.28
C GLY A 131 6.49 -26.47 4.71
N PRO A 132 5.51 -26.12 3.87
CA PRO A 132 4.56 -27.06 3.31
C PRO A 132 4.70 -27.18 1.79
N VAL A 133 3.89 -28.09 1.27
CA VAL A 133 3.71 -28.33 -0.15
C VAL A 133 2.38 -27.68 -0.55
N LEU A 134 2.44 -26.62 -1.36
CA LEU A 134 1.26 -26.08 -2.05
C LEU A 134 0.81 -27.09 -3.11
N SER A 135 -0.51 -27.29 -3.21
CA SER A 135 -1.14 -28.02 -4.31
C SER A 135 -1.70 -27.06 -5.37
N ASP A 136 -2.08 -27.58 -6.54
CA ASP A 136 -2.57 -26.75 -7.63
C ASP A 136 -3.90 -26.05 -7.28
N GLU A 137 -4.66 -26.58 -6.32
CA GLU A 137 -5.88 -25.96 -5.80
C GLU A 137 -5.61 -24.71 -4.94
N ASP A 138 -4.36 -24.50 -4.52
CA ASP A 138 -3.97 -23.35 -3.69
C ASP A 138 -3.67 -22.09 -4.53
N GLN A 139 -3.75 -22.21 -5.86
CA GLN A 139 -3.71 -21.09 -6.78
C GLN A 139 -5.07 -20.37 -6.81
N ILE A 140 -5.24 -19.36 -5.97
CA ILE A 140 -6.39 -18.45 -6.06
C ILE A 140 -6.19 -17.49 -7.25
N LEU A 141 -7.08 -17.60 -8.25
CA LEU A 141 -7.09 -16.77 -9.45
C LEU A 141 -7.26 -15.28 -9.12
N GLU A 142 -7.93 -14.99 -8.01
CA GLU A 142 -8.17 -13.65 -7.46
C GLU A 142 -6.92 -13.00 -6.86
N GLY A 143 -5.85 -13.80 -6.61
CA GLY A 143 -4.55 -13.30 -6.19
C GLY A 143 -3.73 -12.66 -7.32
N ILE A 144 -4.24 -12.73 -8.56
CA ILE A 144 -3.68 -12.00 -9.69
C ILE A 144 -4.11 -10.55 -9.54
N ASP A 145 -3.13 -9.72 -9.21
CA ASP A 145 -3.19 -8.26 -9.17
C ASP A 145 -4.20 -7.72 -10.20
N PHE A 146 -5.17 -6.92 -9.74
CA PHE A 146 -6.16 -6.22 -10.56
C PHE A 146 -5.49 -5.09 -11.36
N HIS A 147 -4.42 -5.41 -12.08
CA HIS A 147 -3.98 -4.69 -13.26
C HIS A 147 -5.10 -4.82 -14.30
N CYS A 148 -6.14 -4.03 -14.04
CA CYS A 148 -7.36 -3.83 -14.80
C CYS A 148 -7.31 -4.58 -16.11
N PHE A 149 -7.99 -5.74 -16.18
CA PHE A 149 -8.22 -6.54 -17.39
C PHE A 149 -7.74 -5.77 -18.61
N PRO A 150 -6.62 -6.12 -19.27
CA PRO A 150 -5.88 -5.18 -20.14
C PRO A 150 -6.72 -4.49 -21.23
N LYS A 151 -7.86 -5.10 -21.60
CA LYS A 151 -8.84 -4.59 -22.55
C LYS A 151 -9.93 -3.69 -21.94
N LEU A 152 -9.88 -3.39 -20.64
CA LEU A 152 -10.87 -2.59 -19.91
C LEU A 152 -10.88 -1.16 -20.44
N LEU A 153 -9.71 -0.53 -20.56
CA LEU A 153 -9.60 0.82 -21.10
C LEU A 153 -10.09 0.89 -22.54
N ASP A 154 -9.73 -0.09 -23.36
CA ASP A 154 -10.16 -0.17 -24.76
C ASP A 154 -11.67 -0.36 -24.88
N ARG A 155 -12.25 -1.23 -24.05
CA ARG A 155 -13.69 -1.49 -24.04
C ARG A 155 -14.48 -0.27 -23.57
N CYS A 156 -14.07 0.36 -22.46
CA CYS A 156 -14.67 1.59 -21.97
C CYS A 156 -14.61 2.70 -23.02
N PHE A 157 -13.46 2.89 -23.66
CA PHE A 157 -13.28 3.91 -24.70
C PHE A 157 -14.20 3.68 -25.91
N ASN A 158 -14.26 2.44 -26.40
CA ASN A 158 -15.11 2.08 -27.54
C ASN A 158 -16.62 2.18 -27.22
N ASP A 159 -17.01 1.89 -25.98
CA ASP A 159 -18.41 1.95 -25.54
C ASP A 159 -18.87 3.38 -25.22
N LEU A 160 -17.97 4.26 -24.74
CA LEU A 160 -18.27 5.66 -24.42
C LEU A 160 -18.68 6.47 -25.65
N LYS A 161 -18.03 6.22 -26.81
CA LYS A 161 -18.28 6.93 -28.09
C LYS A 161 -18.31 8.46 -27.97
N ASP A 162 -17.65 9.01 -26.96
CA ASP A 162 -17.56 10.44 -26.73
C ASP A 162 -16.26 10.96 -27.38
N PRO A 163 -16.34 11.91 -28.33
CA PRO A 163 -15.16 12.39 -29.06
C PRO A 163 -14.21 13.24 -28.20
N VAL A 164 -14.63 13.65 -27.00
CA VAL A 164 -13.85 14.51 -26.10
C VAL A 164 -13.08 13.69 -25.06
N ILE A 165 -13.57 12.49 -24.72
CA ILE A 165 -12.99 11.65 -23.66
C ILE A 165 -11.88 10.77 -24.24
N THR A 166 -10.67 10.86 -23.70
CA THR A 166 -9.54 10.04 -24.11
C THR A 166 -9.39 8.78 -23.26
N LYS A 167 -8.61 7.80 -23.73
CA LYS A 167 -8.22 6.63 -22.92
C LYS A 167 -7.47 7.03 -21.63
N ASP A 168 -6.73 8.13 -21.67
CA ASP A 168 -5.99 8.64 -20.51
C ASP A 168 -6.96 9.21 -19.45
N ASP A 169 -8.05 9.86 -19.87
CA ASP A 169 -9.10 10.33 -18.95
C ASP A 169 -9.79 9.16 -18.24
N ILE A 170 -10.11 8.08 -18.97
CA ILE A 170 -10.69 6.86 -18.40
C ILE A 170 -9.72 6.23 -17.39
N LYS A 171 -8.43 6.12 -17.73
CA LYS A 171 -7.39 5.59 -16.84
C LYS A 171 -7.27 6.41 -15.57
N LYS A 172 -7.25 7.74 -15.68
CA LYS A 172 -7.26 8.68 -14.54
C LYS A 172 -8.49 8.48 -13.66
N CYS A 173 -9.67 8.31 -14.25
CA CYS A 173 -10.91 8.08 -13.50
C CYS A 173 -10.93 6.73 -12.75
N VAL A 174 -10.52 5.63 -13.41
CA VAL A 174 -10.43 4.31 -12.76
C VAL A 174 -9.46 4.34 -11.58
N TRP A 175 -8.29 4.97 -11.79
CA TRP A 175 -7.30 5.15 -10.73
C TRP A 175 -7.88 5.97 -9.57
N PHE A 176 -8.55 7.09 -9.87
CA PHE A 176 -9.03 8.02 -8.86
C PHE A 176 -10.22 7.51 -8.02
N HIS A 177 -11.17 6.81 -8.64
CA HIS A 177 -12.43 6.41 -7.98
C HIS A 177 -12.26 5.31 -6.90
N ARG A 178 -11.10 4.66 -6.80
CA ARG A 178 -10.86 3.61 -5.79
C ARG A 178 -9.54 3.72 -5.03
N SER A 179 -8.48 4.29 -5.61
CA SER A 179 -7.14 4.29 -4.97
C SER A 179 -6.78 5.60 -4.26
N GLY A 180 -7.45 6.70 -4.61
CA GLY A 180 -7.10 8.04 -4.12
C GLY A 180 -7.75 8.44 -2.79
N ILE A 181 -8.79 7.74 -2.33
CA ILE A 181 -9.51 8.09 -1.11
C ILE A 181 -8.88 7.36 0.07
N ASN A 182 -8.14 8.10 0.89
CA ASN A 182 -7.54 7.57 2.10
C ASN A 182 -8.13 8.26 3.34
N LEU A 183 -9.13 7.62 3.95
CA LEU A 183 -9.81 8.14 5.15
C LEU A 183 -8.95 8.07 6.42
N LYS A 184 -7.72 7.56 6.34
CA LYS A 184 -6.83 7.42 7.50
C LYS A 184 -6.25 8.76 7.89
N LYS A 185 -6.14 8.97 9.21
CA LYS A 185 -5.53 10.14 9.81
C LYS A 185 -4.02 10.12 9.59
N ALA A 186 -3.48 11.23 9.09
CA ALA A 186 -2.03 11.37 8.96
C ALA A 186 -1.43 11.61 10.34
N ILE A 187 -0.36 10.88 10.68
CA ILE A 187 0.33 11.01 11.97
C ILE A 187 1.24 12.25 12.05
N CYS A 188 1.53 12.88 10.92
CA CYS A 188 2.38 14.07 10.80
C CYS A 188 2.07 14.86 9.53
N ASP A 189 2.67 16.04 9.39
CA ASP A 189 2.69 16.82 8.14
C ASP A 189 3.77 16.25 7.20
N PRO A 190 3.48 16.05 5.89
CA PRO A 190 4.51 15.64 4.92
C PRO A 190 5.74 16.56 4.84
N ASN A 191 5.59 17.85 5.16
CA ASN A 191 6.67 18.85 5.18
C ASN A 191 7.37 18.95 6.54
N ASP A 192 6.78 18.40 7.60
CA ASP A 192 7.35 18.28 8.95
C ASP A 192 7.15 16.84 9.48
N PRO A 193 7.77 15.83 8.83
CA PRO A 193 7.46 14.43 9.09
C PRO A 193 8.09 13.89 10.40
N TYR A 194 8.82 14.74 11.12
CA TYR A 194 9.49 14.41 12.38
C TYR A 194 8.71 14.86 13.61
N SER A 195 7.67 15.66 13.42
CA SER A 195 6.81 16.14 14.49
C SER A 195 5.45 15.46 14.38
N LEU A 196 5.03 14.77 15.46
CA LEU A 196 3.68 14.22 15.51
C LEU A 196 2.67 15.36 15.55
N LYS A 197 1.83 15.41 14.52
CA LYS A 197 0.71 16.33 14.40
C LYS A 197 -0.38 15.55 13.69
N THR A 198 -1.36 15.09 14.46
CA THR A 198 -2.52 14.41 13.87
C THR A 198 -3.28 15.43 13.03
N LEU A 199 -3.25 15.25 11.72
CA LEU A 199 -4.02 16.05 10.79
C LEU A 199 -5.27 15.25 10.41
N ASP A 200 -6.45 15.82 10.66
CA ASP A 200 -7.68 15.27 10.08
C ASP A 200 -7.56 15.39 8.55
N SER A 201 -7.56 14.23 7.88
CA SER A 201 -7.21 14.07 6.46
C SER A 201 -8.13 14.81 5.49
N LEU A 202 -9.25 15.35 5.96
CA LEU A 202 -10.31 15.89 5.13
C LEU A 202 -9.92 17.20 4.42
N GLU A 203 -9.33 18.18 5.10
CA GLU A 203 -9.22 19.54 4.53
C GLU A 203 -8.22 19.65 3.37
N THR A 204 -7.06 19.00 3.47
CA THR A 204 -6.03 19.05 2.42
C THR A 204 -6.40 18.20 1.19
N GLU A 205 -7.14 17.11 1.38
CA GLU A 205 -7.54 16.20 0.31
C GLU A 205 -8.74 16.76 -0.49
N ILE A 206 -9.68 17.45 0.16
CA ILE A 206 -10.84 18.12 -0.46
C ILE A 206 -10.44 19.12 -1.56
N SER A 207 -9.33 19.86 -1.39
CA SER A 207 -8.91 20.84 -2.39
C SER A 207 -8.34 20.19 -3.67
N SER A 208 -7.59 19.09 -3.55
CA SER A 208 -7.11 18.31 -4.71
C SER A 208 -8.23 17.55 -5.44
N ARG A 209 -9.37 17.34 -4.77
CA ARG A 209 -10.52 16.56 -5.28
C ARG A 209 -11.42 17.33 -6.24
N LYS A 210 -11.39 18.67 -6.30
CA LYS A 210 -12.34 19.44 -7.13
C LYS A 210 -12.20 19.17 -8.63
N GLU A 211 -10.98 19.18 -9.16
CA GLU A 211 -10.73 18.97 -10.59
C GLU A 211 -11.05 17.52 -11.02
N THR A 212 -10.75 16.55 -10.16
CA THR A 212 -10.94 15.14 -10.50
C THR A 212 -12.36 14.64 -10.24
N GLN A 213 -13.07 15.21 -9.25
CA GLN A 213 -14.52 15.00 -9.10
C GLN A 213 -15.26 15.47 -10.35
N GLN A 214 -14.89 16.63 -10.91
CA GLN A 214 -15.47 17.12 -12.16
C GLN A 214 -15.24 16.15 -13.35
N ASN A 215 -14.09 15.48 -13.40
CA ASN A 215 -13.80 14.47 -14.43
C ASN A 215 -14.55 13.16 -14.17
N TRP A 216 -14.68 12.74 -12.91
CA TRP A 216 -15.51 11.59 -12.53
C TRP A 216 -17.00 11.81 -12.84
N ASP A 217 -17.55 12.98 -12.56
CA ASP A 217 -18.96 13.29 -12.81
C ASP A 217 -19.30 13.13 -14.31
N LYS A 218 -18.36 13.41 -15.21
CA LYS A 218 -18.51 13.19 -16.66
C LYS A 218 -18.53 11.71 -17.04
N ILE A 219 -17.72 10.88 -16.38
CA ILE A 219 -17.47 9.48 -16.78
C ILE A 219 -18.34 8.48 -15.99
N SER A 220 -18.75 8.84 -14.77
CA SER A 220 -19.45 7.98 -13.80
C SER A 220 -20.78 7.44 -14.31
N VAL A 221 -21.56 8.28 -14.99
CA VAL A 221 -22.87 7.89 -15.55
C VAL A 221 -22.72 6.78 -16.59
N VAL A 222 -21.67 6.85 -17.41
CA VAL A 222 -21.40 5.82 -18.43
C VAL A 222 -20.77 4.58 -17.79
N TRP A 223 -19.86 4.78 -16.83
CA TRP A 223 -19.25 3.70 -16.06
C TRP A 223 -20.30 2.84 -15.33
N LEU A 224 -21.24 3.46 -14.61
CA LEU A 224 -22.30 2.78 -13.89
C LEU A 224 -23.22 1.99 -14.84
N LYS A 225 -23.59 2.58 -15.99
CA LYS A 225 -24.36 1.90 -17.04
C LYS A 225 -23.66 0.69 -17.63
N LEU A 226 -22.32 0.68 -17.68
CA LEU A 226 -21.54 -0.46 -18.15
C LEU A 226 -21.45 -1.55 -17.07
N CYS A 227 -21.19 -1.18 -15.82
CA CYS A 227 -21.19 -2.13 -14.69
C CYS A 227 -22.53 -2.87 -14.56
N GLU A 228 -23.65 -2.16 -14.72
CA GLU A 228 -25.00 -2.75 -14.71
C GLU A 228 -25.24 -3.77 -15.82
N LYS A 229 -24.56 -3.65 -16.97
CA LYS A 229 -24.69 -4.55 -18.13
C LYS A 229 -23.77 -5.76 -18.07
N THR A 230 -22.64 -5.66 -17.37
CA THR A 230 -21.63 -6.73 -17.28
C THR A 230 -21.50 -7.23 -15.85
N TYR A 231 -22.37 -8.16 -15.42
CA TYR A 231 -22.28 -9.01 -14.20
C TYR A 231 -21.82 -8.39 -12.86
N TRP A 232 -21.56 -7.09 -12.77
CA TRP A 232 -21.10 -6.36 -11.60
C TRP A 232 -22.31 -5.65 -11.01
N THR A 233 -23.19 -6.44 -10.38
CA THR A 233 -24.26 -5.86 -9.57
C THR A 233 -23.59 -5.07 -8.44
N PRO A 234 -23.79 -3.74 -8.33
CA PRO A 234 -23.25 -2.98 -7.22
C PRO A 234 -23.76 -3.60 -5.90
N ILE A 235 -22.88 -3.82 -4.94
CA ILE A 235 -23.31 -4.17 -3.58
C ILE A 235 -24.17 -3.00 -3.10
N LYS A 236 -25.47 -3.26 -2.91
CA LYS A 236 -26.38 -2.28 -2.31
C LYS A 236 -25.95 -2.11 -0.85
N ILE A 237 -25.38 -0.96 -0.54
CA ILE A 237 -25.09 -0.56 0.84
C ILE A 237 -26.45 -0.11 1.40
N ASN A 238 -27.01 -0.90 2.31
CA ASN A 238 -28.15 -0.51 3.14
C ASN A 238 -27.69 0.38 4.29
#